data_AF-W0RGV4-F1
#
_entry.id   AF-W0RGV4-F1
#
_cell.length_a   1.000
_cell.length_b   1.000
_cell.length_c   1.000
_cell.angle_alpha   90.00
_cell.angle_beta   90.00
_cell.angle_gamma   90.00
#
_symmetry.space_group_name_H-M   'P 1'
#
loop_
_entity.id
_entity.type
_entity.pdbx_description
1 polymer ?
#
loop_
_entity_poly.entity_id
_entity_poly.type
_entity_poly.pdbx_seq_one_letter_code
_entity_poly.pdbx_strand_id
1 'polypeptide(L)'
;MQCRFSLVSLICVAAAAHAQPARDWAAVDSALGRKGAAQAAGVMRYGFPRSDLQVTVNGVRLAPALALGSWLAFRDVGGGSVMAMGDLVMLEAEVGPVMRALQAGGVEQTALHNHVLGESPHVMYMHVSAHGDPVKIARTVHDALARTGTPAASPAPATPPALDLDTAAVARTLGVAGKANGGVYQVSVPRRETIREDGHEVPPSMGVATAINFQPTGSGRAAITGDFVLRAAEVNPVIRALHGAGIEVTALHSHMLDEEPRLFFMHFWANDDAAALARGLRNALDHMAVRTAGR
;
A
#
# COMPACT_ATOMS: atom_id res chain seq x y z
N MET A 1 35.99 -23.67 65.47
CA MET A 1 35.36 -22.66 64.59
C MET A 1 35.01 -23.34 63.27
N GLN A 2 33.75 -23.71 63.07
CA GLN A 2 33.26 -24.28 61.81
C GLN A 2 32.49 -23.19 61.07
N CYS A 3 33.02 -22.73 59.93
CA CYS A 3 32.37 -21.73 59.08
C CYS A 3 31.54 -22.45 58.02
N ARG A 4 30.21 -22.36 58.14
CA ARG A 4 29.25 -22.93 57.19
C ARG A 4 29.10 -22.00 55.98
N PHE A 5 29.32 -22.53 54.78
CA PHE A 5 28.98 -21.85 53.52
C PHE A 5 27.49 -22.07 53.22
N SER A 6 26.70 -20.98 53.15
CA SER A 6 25.33 -21.02 52.64
C SER A 6 25.33 -20.73 51.15
N LEU A 7 24.87 -21.69 50.35
CA LEU A 7 24.66 -21.56 48.91
C LEU A 7 23.28 -20.90 48.68
N VAL A 8 23.25 -19.68 48.13
CA VAL A 8 22.01 -19.01 47.71
C VAL A 8 21.71 -19.45 46.27
N SER A 9 20.61 -20.19 46.09
CA SER A 9 20.15 -20.63 44.77
C SER A 9 19.29 -19.53 44.13
N LEU A 10 19.75 -18.92 43.05
CA LEU A 10 19.03 -17.90 42.29
C LEU A 10 18.04 -18.58 41.35
N ILE A 11 16.74 -18.50 41.65
CA ILE A 11 15.67 -19.01 40.77
C ILE A 11 15.43 -17.96 39.68
N CYS A 12 15.93 -18.20 38.46
CA CYS A 12 15.52 -17.45 37.27
C CYS A 12 14.10 -17.88 36.87
N VAL A 13 13.10 -17.05 37.16
CA VAL A 13 11.76 -17.19 36.60
C VAL A 13 11.80 -16.68 35.16
N ALA A 14 11.87 -17.58 34.19
CA ALA A 14 11.67 -17.24 32.79
C ALA A 14 10.18 -16.88 32.60
N ALA A 15 9.89 -15.59 32.40
CA ALA A 15 8.56 -15.16 31.99
C ALA A 15 8.28 -15.72 30.59
N ALA A 16 7.39 -16.70 30.50
CA ALA A 16 6.85 -17.15 29.23
C ALA A 16 6.08 -15.98 28.60
N ALA A 17 6.63 -15.40 27.51
CA ALA A 17 5.90 -14.47 26.67
C ALA A 17 4.68 -15.22 26.12
N HIS A 18 3.50 -14.92 26.66
CA HIS A 18 2.25 -15.45 26.13
C HIS A 18 2.03 -14.77 24.77
N ALA A 19 2.30 -15.49 23.68
CA ALA A 19 1.89 -15.05 22.36
C ALA A 19 0.37 -14.88 22.39
N GLN A 20 -0.11 -13.64 22.24
CA GLN A 20 -1.53 -13.38 22.07
C GLN A 20 -2.03 -14.19 20.86
N PRO A 21 -3.14 -14.93 20.99
CA PRO A 21 -3.72 -15.62 19.84
C PRO A 21 -3.99 -14.59 18.74
N ALA A 22 -3.69 -14.98 17.50
CA ALA A 22 -3.97 -14.13 16.34
C ALA A 22 -5.45 -13.73 16.35
N ARG A 23 -5.73 -12.43 16.13
CA ARG A 23 -7.11 -11.93 16.05
C ARG A 23 -7.87 -12.68 14.96
N ASP A 24 -9.09 -13.09 15.28
CA ASP A 24 -10.05 -13.59 14.29
C ASP A 24 -10.64 -12.42 13.50
N TRP A 25 -10.48 -12.47 12.18
CA TRP A 25 -10.95 -11.43 11.25
C TRP A 25 -12.31 -11.76 10.63
N ALA A 26 -12.96 -12.87 10.99
CA ALA A 26 -14.22 -13.29 10.38
C ALA A 26 -15.34 -12.25 10.48
N ALA A 27 -15.46 -11.56 11.64
CA ALA A 27 -16.44 -10.50 11.81
C ALA A 27 -16.13 -9.27 10.95
N VAL A 28 -14.84 -8.96 10.73
CA VAL A 28 -14.38 -7.88 9.86
C VAL A 28 -14.64 -8.23 8.39
N ASP A 29 -14.35 -9.46 7.99
CA ASP A 29 -14.67 -9.98 6.65
C ASP A 29 -16.16 -9.84 6.36
N SER A 30 -17.01 -10.26 7.30
CA SER A 30 -18.46 -10.17 7.18
C SER A 30 -18.95 -8.72 7.11
N ALA A 31 -18.35 -7.83 7.90
CA ALA A 31 -18.72 -6.42 7.92
C ALA A 31 -18.31 -5.68 6.64
N LEU A 32 -17.16 -6.02 6.05
CA LEU A 32 -16.73 -5.48 4.76
C LEU A 32 -17.43 -6.15 3.57
N GLY A 33 -17.99 -7.35 3.75
CA GLY A 33 -18.58 -8.16 2.71
C GLY A 33 -17.54 -8.90 1.84
N ARG A 34 -16.29 -9.02 2.30
CA ARG A 34 -15.23 -9.71 1.53
C ARG A 34 -14.11 -10.25 2.41
N LYS A 35 -13.41 -11.26 1.91
CA LYS A 35 -12.27 -11.87 2.59
C LYS A 35 -11.01 -11.00 2.51
N GLY A 36 -10.35 -10.85 3.66
CA GLY A 36 -9.02 -10.27 3.74
C GLY A 36 -7.92 -11.27 3.37
N ALA A 37 -6.73 -10.75 3.08
CA ALA A 37 -5.51 -11.51 2.87
C ALA A 37 -4.50 -11.14 3.95
N ALA A 38 -4.05 -12.13 4.71
CA ALA A 38 -3.01 -11.95 5.70
C ALA A 38 -1.70 -11.50 5.03
N GLN A 39 -1.06 -10.50 5.62
CA GLN A 39 0.23 -9.97 5.21
C GLN A 39 1.26 -10.17 6.35
N ALA A 40 2.52 -9.87 6.06
CA ALA A 40 3.55 -9.80 7.09
C ALA A 40 3.19 -8.81 8.20
N ALA A 41 3.81 -8.98 9.37
CA ALA A 41 3.62 -8.14 10.56
C ALA A 41 2.18 -8.11 11.13
N GLY A 42 1.42 -9.19 10.91
CA GLY A 42 0.08 -9.36 11.48
C GLY A 42 -1.00 -8.48 10.84
N VAL A 43 -0.73 -7.94 9.65
CA VAL A 43 -1.65 -7.07 8.93
C VAL A 43 -2.68 -7.91 8.16
N MET A 44 -3.95 -7.52 8.23
CA MET A 44 -5.02 -8.07 7.39
C MET A 44 -5.43 -7.05 6.34
N ARG A 45 -5.26 -7.37 5.05
CA ARG A 45 -5.49 -6.44 3.93
C ARG A 45 -6.69 -6.84 3.07
N TYR A 46 -7.53 -5.86 2.74
CA TYR A 46 -8.72 -5.97 1.91
C TYR A 46 -8.52 -5.07 0.69
N GLY A 47 -8.85 -5.53 -0.52
CA GLY A 47 -8.72 -4.76 -1.75
C GLY A 47 -10.01 -4.72 -2.55
N PHE A 48 -10.48 -3.55 -2.94
CA PHE A 48 -11.76 -3.34 -3.62
C PHE A 48 -11.48 -2.77 -5.02
N PRO A 49 -11.18 -3.63 -6.02
CA PRO A 49 -10.87 -3.15 -7.35
C PRO A 49 -12.08 -2.48 -8.00
N ARG A 50 -11.88 -1.30 -8.59
CA ARG A 50 -12.87 -0.59 -9.42
C ARG A 50 -12.97 -1.20 -10.82
N SER A 51 -13.34 -2.48 -10.90
CA SER A 51 -13.50 -3.17 -12.19
C SER A 51 -14.74 -2.71 -12.97
N ASP A 52 -15.61 -1.91 -12.35
CA ASP A 52 -16.66 -1.14 -13.02
C ASP A 52 -16.09 -0.02 -13.91
N LEU A 53 -14.88 0.47 -13.61
CA LEU A 53 -14.37 1.68 -14.23
C LEU A 53 -13.68 1.49 -15.57
N GLN A 54 -14.15 2.33 -16.49
CA GLN A 54 -13.70 2.82 -17.79
C GLN A 54 -12.36 3.59 -17.94
N VAL A 55 -11.37 3.58 -17.03
CA VAL A 55 -10.20 4.49 -17.12
C VAL A 55 -9.17 4.23 -18.23
N THR A 56 -8.77 5.30 -18.93
CA THR A 56 -7.68 5.35 -19.92
C THR A 56 -6.75 6.54 -19.67
N VAL A 57 -5.46 6.40 -19.98
CA VAL A 57 -4.44 7.48 -19.95
C VAL A 57 -3.62 7.39 -21.23
N ASN A 58 -3.56 8.45 -22.03
CA ASN A 58 -2.79 8.49 -23.29
C ASN A 58 -3.01 7.25 -24.18
N GLY A 59 -4.26 6.80 -24.31
CA GLY A 59 -4.65 5.61 -25.09
C GLY A 59 -4.40 4.26 -24.40
N VAL A 60 -3.77 4.23 -23.23
CA VAL A 60 -3.58 3.02 -22.42
C VAL A 60 -4.78 2.81 -21.53
N ARG A 61 -5.40 1.64 -21.66
CA ARG A 61 -6.41 1.13 -20.73
C ARG A 61 -5.77 0.75 -19.40
N LEU A 62 -6.19 1.35 -18.28
CA LEU A 62 -5.66 0.96 -16.96
C LEU A 62 -6.34 -0.32 -16.46
N ALA A 63 -5.56 -1.32 -16.08
CA ALA A 63 -6.06 -2.46 -15.32
C ALA A 63 -6.36 -2.03 -13.88
N PRO A 64 -7.38 -2.59 -13.21
CA PRO A 64 -7.63 -2.28 -11.81
C PRO A 64 -6.43 -2.53 -10.90
N ALA A 65 -5.65 -3.57 -11.17
CA ALA A 65 -4.42 -3.88 -10.44
C ALA A 65 -3.26 -2.90 -10.69
N LEU A 66 -3.33 -2.06 -11.73
CA LEU A 66 -2.30 -1.06 -12.01
C LEU A 66 -2.45 0.15 -11.09
N ALA A 67 -3.67 0.69 -10.99
CA ALA A 67 -3.93 1.93 -10.26
C ALA A 67 -5.37 2.13 -9.78
N LEU A 68 -6.31 1.19 -9.96
CA LEU A 68 -7.74 1.40 -9.61
C LEU A 68 -8.21 0.47 -8.49
N GLY A 69 -7.32 0.15 -7.56
CA GLY A 69 -7.59 -0.75 -6.45
C GLY A 69 -7.69 -0.01 -5.13
N SER A 70 -8.91 0.24 -4.65
CA SER A 70 -9.10 0.69 -3.26
C SER A 70 -8.58 -0.38 -2.32
N TRP A 71 -8.12 -0.02 -1.14
CA TRP A 71 -7.73 -0.99 -0.13
C TRP A 71 -7.90 -0.46 1.29
N LEU A 72 -8.01 -1.40 2.22
CA LEU A 72 -8.03 -1.17 3.65
C LEU A 72 -7.17 -2.23 4.33
N ALA A 73 -6.29 -1.81 5.24
CA ALA A 73 -5.43 -2.70 6.01
C ALA A 73 -5.65 -2.47 7.49
N PHE A 74 -5.79 -3.56 8.25
CA PHE A 74 -5.91 -3.54 9.69
C PHE A 74 -4.69 -4.15 10.34
N ARG A 75 -4.29 -3.59 11.47
CA ARG A 75 -3.27 -4.15 12.35
C ARG A 75 -3.74 -4.09 13.80
N ASP A 76 -3.53 -5.18 14.52
CA ASP A 76 -3.76 -5.22 15.96
C ASP A 76 -2.78 -4.29 16.69
N VAL A 77 -3.30 -3.40 17.54
CA VAL A 77 -2.50 -2.50 18.38
C VAL A 77 -2.69 -2.76 19.88
N GLY A 78 -3.34 -3.88 20.24
CA GLY A 78 -3.61 -4.29 21.61
C GLY A 78 -4.93 -3.76 22.16
N GLY A 79 -5.32 -4.24 23.35
CA GLY A 79 -6.50 -3.76 24.07
C GLY A 79 -7.83 -3.94 23.35
N GLY A 80 -7.91 -4.88 22.39
CA GLY A 80 -9.10 -5.05 21.55
C GLY A 80 -9.26 -4.00 20.44
N SER A 81 -8.30 -3.10 20.26
CA SER A 81 -8.30 -2.07 19.21
C SER A 81 -7.46 -2.47 17.99
N VAL A 82 -7.67 -1.77 16.88
CA VAL A 82 -6.86 -1.84 15.67
C VAL A 82 -6.42 -0.44 15.23
N MET A 83 -5.34 -0.38 14.48
CA MET A 83 -5.05 0.69 13.53
C MET A 83 -5.55 0.23 12.16
N ALA A 84 -6.27 1.10 11.45
CA ALA A 84 -6.73 0.88 10.09
C ALA A 84 -6.23 2.00 9.19
N MET A 85 -5.65 1.65 8.05
CA MET A 85 -5.20 2.59 7.03
C MET A 85 -5.71 2.14 5.67
N GLY A 86 -5.99 3.08 4.77
CA GLY A 86 -6.51 2.76 3.45
C GLY A 86 -6.24 3.82 2.41
N ASP A 87 -6.60 3.46 1.19
CA ASP A 87 -6.66 4.34 0.02
C ASP A 87 -7.92 3.93 -0.76
N LEU A 88 -8.84 4.87 -0.95
CA LEU A 88 -10.12 4.62 -1.60
C LEU A 88 -10.16 5.30 -2.96
N VAL A 89 -10.43 4.51 -3.99
CA VAL A 89 -10.52 4.95 -5.39
C VAL A 89 -11.97 5.29 -5.73
N MET A 90 -12.18 6.51 -6.20
CA MET A 90 -13.51 7.04 -6.49
C MET A 90 -13.52 7.96 -7.71
N LEU A 91 -14.67 8.09 -8.37
CA LEU A 91 -14.90 9.16 -9.33
C LEU A 91 -15.00 10.49 -8.59
N GLU A 92 -14.72 11.60 -9.27
CA GLU A 92 -14.82 12.94 -8.68
C GLU A 92 -16.19 13.20 -8.02
N ALA A 93 -17.28 12.81 -8.68
CA ALA A 93 -18.64 12.96 -8.16
C ALA A 93 -18.94 12.12 -6.90
N GLU A 94 -18.17 11.06 -6.66
CA GLU A 94 -18.34 10.15 -5.51
C GLU A 94 -17.61 10.66 -4.25
N VAL A 95 -16.68 11.63 -4.38
CA VAL A 95 -15.85 12.14 -3.26
C VAL A 95 -16.68 12.65 -2.08
N GLY A 96 -17.62 13.57 -2.34
CA GLY A 96 -18.42 14.17 -1.28
C GLY A 96 -19.27 13.15 -0.51
N PRO A 97 -20.06 12.29 -1.19
CA PRO A 97 -20.82 11.21 -0.54
C PRO A 97 -19.96 10.25 0.28
N VAL A 98 -18.82 9.80 -0.25
CA VAL A 98 -17.89 8.89 0.43
C VAL A 98 -17.33 9.54 1.69
N MET A 99 -16.79 10.76 1.58
CA MET A 99 -16.19 11.49 2.70
C MET A 99 -17.18 11.68 3.85
N ARG A 100 -18.43 12.05 3.54
CA ARG A 100 -19.48 12.19 4.56
C ARG A 100 -19.78 10.88 5.30
N ALA A 101 -19.84 9.75 4.58
CA ALA A 101 -20.09 8.46 5.19
C ALA A 101 -18.93 8.03 6.12
N LEU A 102 -17.69 8.26 5.71
CA LEU A 102 -16.50 7.98 6.52
C LEU A 102 -16.48 8.82 7.81
N GLN A 103 -16.68 10.14 7.68
CA GLN A 103 -16.72 11.07 8.81
C GLN A 103 -17.83 10.73 9.82
N ALA A 104 -19.02 10.35 9.34
CA ALA A 104 -20.11 9.94 10.22
C ALA A 104 -19.77 8.70 11.08
N GLY A 105 -18.85 7.85 10.63
CA GLY A 105 -18.40 6.67 11.36
C GLY A 105 -17.08 6.83 12.13
N GLY A 106 -16.42 7.99 12.04
CA GLY A 106 -15.12 8.24 12.66
C GLY A 106 -13.94 7.64 11.91
N VAL A 107 -14.06 7.46 10.59
CA VAL A 107 -12.91 7.15 9.72
C VAL A 107 -12.45 8.46 9.08
N GLU A 108 -11.23 8.85 9.39
CA GLU A 108 -10.68 10.17 9.05
C GLU A 108 -10.01 10.15 7.68
N GLN A 109 -10.01 11.28 7.00
CA GLN A 109 -9.33 11.46 5.73
C GLN A 109 -7.97 12.10 6.01
N THR A 110 -6.92 11.49 5.48
CA THR A 110 -5.54 11.96 5.65
C THR A 110 -5.00 12.59 4.36
N ALA A 111 -5.60 12.27 3.20
CA ALA A 111 -5.33 12.92 1.92
C ALA A 111 -6.48 12.75 0.92
N LEU A 112 -6.53 13.65 -0.08
CA LEU A 112 -7.33 13.51 -1.30
C LEU A 112 -6.49 14.00 -2.48
N HIS A 113 -6.22 13.13 -3.46
CA HIS A 113 -5.31 13.44 -4.58
C HIS A 113 -5.57 12.56 -5.81
N ASN A 114 -4.74 12.72 -6.84
CA ASN A 114 -4.70 11.90 -8.05
C ASN A 114 -3.47 10.97 -8.02
N HIS A 115 -3.51 9.87 -8.78
CA HIS A 115 -2.34 9.01 -9.04
C HIS A 115 -1.71 9.26 -10.42
N VAL A 116 -2.54 9.59 -11.41
CA VAL A 116 -2.13 9.83 -12.80
C VAL A 116 -2.65 11.20 -13.24
N LEU A 117 -2.21 11.67 -14.40
CA LEU A 117 -2.69 12.89 -15.04
C LEU A 117 -3.27 12.57 -16.41
N GLY A 118 -4.31 13.32 -16.81
CA GLY A 118 -4.93 13.20 -18.13
C GLY A 118 -5.76 11.92 -18.32
N GLU A 119 -6.14 11.26 -17.22
CA GLU A 119 -7.00 10.09 -17.24
C GLU A 119 -8.46 10.44 -17.57
N SER A 120 -9.17 9.50 -18.20
CA SER A 120 -10.60 9.60 -18.43
C SER A 120 -11.30 8.25 -18.23
N PRO A 121 -12.38 8.17 -17.42
CA PRO A 121 -12.92 9.25 -16.58
C PRO A 121 -11.94 9.66 -15.46
N HIS A 122 -12.12 10.86 -14.91
CA HIS A 122 -11.30 11.37 -13.81
C HIS A 122 -11.51 10.57 -12.52
N VAL A 123 -10.39 10.22 -11.87
CA VAL A 123 -10.35 9.38 -10.67
C VAL A 123 -9.58 10.07 -9.56
N MET A 124 -10.17 10.04 -8.36
CA MET A 124 -9.62 10.58 -7.13
C MET A 124 -9.32 9.44 -6.14
N TYR A 125 -8.34 9.69 -5.28
CA TYR A 125 -7.80 8.76 -4.30
C TYR A 125 -7.84 9.42 -2.94
N MET A 126 -8.39 8.72 -1.96
CA MET A 126 -8.60 9.24 -0.62
C MET A 126 -7.94 8.32 0.40
N HIS A 127 -6.85 8.81 0.99
CA HIS A 127 -6.25 8.12 2.12
C HIS A 127 -7.09 8.29 3.36
N VAL A 128 -7.21 7.19 4.11
CA VAL A 128 -8.01 7.13 5.34
C VAL A 128 -7.21 6.51 6.49
N SER A 129 -7.49 6.97 7.71
CA SER A 129 -6.98 6.39 8.95
C SER A 129 -8.10 6.26 9.99
N ALA A 130 -8.02 5.23 10.83
CA ALA A 130 -8.91 5.05 11.97
C ALA A 130 -8.28 4.16 13.05
N HIS A 131 -8.65 4.40 14.30
CA HIS A 131 -8.29 3.56 15.44
C HIS A 131 -9.54 3.10 16.21
N GLY A 132 -9.48 1.90 16.80
CA GLY A 132 -10.52 1.41 17.72
C GLY A 132 -11.15 0.08 17.30
N ASP A 133 -12.48 -0.01 17.35
CA ASP A 133 -13.20 -1.27 17.08
C ASP A 133 -13.13 -1.66 15.59
N PRO A 134 -12.57 -2.83 15.26
CA PRO A 134 -12.35 -3.23 13.86
C PRO A 134 -13.64 -3.46 13.08
N VAL A 135 -14.72 -3.92 13.72
CA VAL A 135 -15.99 -4.21 13.06
C VAL A 135 -16.75 -2.92 12.76
N LYS A 136 -16.69 -1.93 13.66
CA LYS A 136 -17.24 -0.59 13.43
C LYS A 136 -16.54 0.08 12.24
N ILE A 137 -15.20 0.09 12.24
CA ILE A 137 -14.40 0.65 11.13
C ILE A 137 -14.77 -0.05 9.80
N ALA A 138 -14.83 -1.39 9.81
CA ALA A 138 -15.22 -2.18 8.65
C ALA A 138 -16.61 -1.80 8.11
N ARG A 139 -17.62 -1.67 8.97
CA ARG A 139 -18.97 -1.25 8.55
C ARG A 139 -18.97 0.15 7.97
N THR A 140 -18.26 1.09 8.60
CA THR A 140 -18.15 2.47 8.09
C THR A 140 -17.53 2.51 6.70
N VAL A 141 -16.44 1.77 6.47
CA VAL A 141 -15.80 1.72 5.14
C VAL A 141 -16.69 1.00 4.13
N HIS A 142 -17.40 -0.06 4.52
CA HIS A 142 -18.40 -0.72 3.66
C HIS A 142 -19.49 0.26 3.21
N ASP A 143 -20.09 1.01 4.13
CA ASP A 143 -21.14 1.99 3.85
C ASP A 143 -20.62 3.14 2.96
N ALA A 144 -19.36 3.53 3.13
CA ALA A 144 -18.70 4.52 2.29
C ALA A 144 -18.47 3.98 0.86
N LEU A 145 -17.96 2.76 0.71
CA LEU A 145 -17.78 2.11 -0.59
C LEU A 145 -19.12 1.89 -1.32
N ALA A 146 -20.21 1.67 -0.60
CA ALA A 146 -21.56 1.61 -1.17
C ALA A 146 -22.05 2.95 -1.77
N ARG A 147 -21.30 4.05 -1.59
CA ARG A 147 -21.51 5.33 -2.27
C ARG A 147 -20.76 5.44 -3.61
N THR A 148 -20.13 4.35 -4.05
CA THR A 148 -19.39 4.26 -5.31
C THR A 148 -19.94 3.14 -6.19
N GLY A 149 -19.45 3.05 -7.43
CA GLY A 149 -19.65 1.90 -8.32
C GLY A 149 -18.86 0.62 -7.95
N THR A 150 -18.10 0.62 -6.84
CA THR A 150 -17.25 -0.52 -6.44
C THR A 150 -18.05 -1.82 -6.36
N PRO A 151 -17.68 -2.87 -7.11
CA PRO A 151 -18.41 -4.15 -7.06
C PRO A 151 -18.36 -4.81 -5.69
N ALA A 152 -19.51 -5.31 -5.22
CA ALA A 152 -19.65 -5.96 -3.92
C ALA A 152 -18.89 -7.31 -3.82
N ALA A 153 -18.71 -8.00 -4.94
CA ALA A 153 -17.95 -9.24 -5.02
C ALA A 153 -16.71 -9.03 -5.88
N SER A 154 -15.57 -9.51 -5.39
CA SER A 154 -14.43 -9.76 -6.27
C SER A 154 -14.60 -11.15 -6.88
N PRO A 155 -14.48 -11.31 -8.22
CA PRO A 155 -14.42 -12.63 -8.82
C PRO A 155 -13.34 -13.47 -8.12
N ALA A 156 -13.56 -14.79 -8.05
CA ALA A 156 -12.51 -15.69 -7.59
C ALA A 156 -11.22 -15.43 -8.40
N PRO A 157 -10.03 -15.48 -7.77
CA PRO A 157 -8.79 -15.30 -8.50
C PRO A 157 -8.71 -16.35 -9.61
N ALA A 158 -8.86 -15.94 -10.86
CA ALA A 158 -8.48 -16.77 -11.99
C ALA A 158 -6.95 -16.87 -11.98
N THR A 159 -6.39 -18.02 -12.35
CA THR A 159 -4.95 -18.13 -12.62
C THR A 159 -4.60 -17.06 -13.65
N PRO A 160 -3.80 -16.04 -13.31
CA PRO A 160 -3.49 -14.99 -14.25
C PRO A 160 -2.69 -15.59 -15.41
N PRO A 161 -2.95 -15.20 -16.67
CA PRO A 161 -2.06 -15.55 -17.75
C PRO A 161 -0.64 -15.03 -17.45
N ALA A 162 0.37 -15.68 -18.03
CA ALA A 162 1.74 -15.19 -17.95
C ALA A 162 1.80 -13.73 -18.46
N LEU A 163 2.55 -12.89 -17.76
CA LEU A 163 2.74 -11.50 -18.18
C LEU A 163 3.60 -11.48 -19.45
N ASP A 164 3.20 -10.68 -20.44
CA ASP A 164 4.01 -10.35 -21.62
C ASP A 164 5.11 -9.34 -21.23
N LEU A 165 5.97 -9.75 -20.29
CA LEU A 165 7.02 -8.93 -19.70
C LEU A 165 8.10 -9.83 -19.08
N ASP A 166 9.37 -9.53 -19.35
CA ASP A 166 10.49 -10.17 -18.65
C ASP A 166 10.59 -9.65 -17.20
N THR A 167 9.70 -10.16 -16.34
CA THR A 167 9.65 -9.82 -14.92
C THR A 167 10.93 -10.16 -14.18
N ALA A 168 11.70 -11.15 -14.65
CA ALA A 168 12.99 -11.50 -14.06
C ALA A 168 14.05 -10.44 -14.38
N ALA A 169 14.08 -9.88 -15.60
CA ALA A 169 14.94 -8.75 -15.93
C ALA A 169 14.55 -7.48 -15.17
N VAL A 170 13.25 -7.20 -15.03
CA VAL A 170 12.77 -6.08 -14.20
C VAL A 170 13.23 -6.26 -12.75
N ALA A 171 13.04 -7.45 -12.15
CA ALA A 171 13.49 -7.75 -10.80
C ALA A 171 15.00 -7.57 -10.61
N ARG A 172 15.81 -8.11 -11.54
CA ARG A 172 17.27 -7.96 -11.51
C ARG A 172 17.69 -6.50 -11.59
N THR A 173 17.01 -5.70 -12.43
CA THR A 173 17.31 -4.28 -12.60
C THR A 173 16.94 -3.47 -11.36
N LEU A 174 15.76 -3.71 -10.79
CA LEU A 174 15.31 -3.02 -9.58
C LEU A 174 16.04 -3.51 -8.32
N GLY A 175 16.60 -4.71 -8.34
CA GLY A 175 17.22 -5.36 -7.18
C GLY A 175 16.21 -5.92 -6.17
N VAL A 176 14.91 -5.92 -6.52
CA VAL A 176 13.81 -6.42 -5.68
C VAL A 176 12.82 -7.16 -6.57
N ALA A 177 12.42 -8.35 -6.14
CA ALA A 177 11.41 -9.13 -6.84
C ALA A 177 9.99 -8.65 -6.49
N GLY A 178 9.16 -8.53 -7.52
CA GLY A 178 7.71 -8.33 -7.41
C GLY A 178 6.90 -9.60 -7.59
N LYS A 179 5.59 -9.44 -7.71
CA LYS A 179 4.60 -10.50 -7.93
C LYS A 179 3.65 -10.12 -9.06
N ALA A 180 3.20 -11.12 -9.83
CA ALA A 180 2.14 -10.93 -10.81
C ALA A 180 0.78 -10.93 -10.11
N ASN A 181 -0.05 -9.94 -10.40
CA ASN A 181 -1.41 -9.79 -9.86
C ASN A 181 -2.27 -9.05 -10.88
N GLY A 182 -3.40 -9.63 -11.29
CA GLY A 182 -4.36 -8.97 -12.18
C GLY A 182 -3.78 -8.45 -13.51
N GLY A 183 -2.81 -9.16 -14.09
CA GLY A 183 -2.14 -8.75 -15.33
C GLY A 183 -1.04 -7.68 -15.14
N VAL A 184 -0.64 -7.40 -13.91
CA VAL A 184 0.35 -6.38 -13.55
C VAL A 184 1.48 -7.01 -12.73
N TYR A 185 2.72 -6.62 -13.00
CA TYR A 185 3.86 -6.95 -12.15
C TYR A 185 4.04 -5.87 -11.07
N GLN A 186 3.82 -6.22 -9.81
CA GLN A 186 3.81 -5.30 -8.68
C GLN A 186 5.05 -5.53 -7.80
N VAL A 187 5.85 -4.50 -7.62
CA VAL A 187 7.06 -4.50 -6.79
C VAL A 187 6.82 -3.60 -5.58
N SER A 188 7.25 -4.06 -4.40
CA SER A 188 7.15 -3.31 -3.16
C SER A 188 8.55 -3.15 -2.57
N VAL A 189 8.98 -1.92 -2.39
CA VAL A 189 10.32 -1.57 -1.89
C VAL A 189 10.18 -0.87 -0.53
N PRO A 190 10.45 -1.58 0.58
CA PRO A 190 10.27 -1.01 1.91
C PRO A 190 11.36 0.01 2.25
N ARG A 191 10.97 1.06 2.98
CA ARG A 191 11.89 1.99 3.65
C ARG A 191 12.86 1.27 4.59
N ARG A 192 14.06 1.81 4.75
CA ARG A 192 15.03 1.33 5.75
C ARG A 192 14.55 1.63 7.17
N GLU A 193 14.08 2.85 7.39
CA GLU A 193 13.58 3.33 8.67
C GLU A 193 12.34 2.55 9.12
N THR A 194 12.15 2.50 10.44
CA THR A 194 10.86 2.14 11.03
C THR A 194 9.96 3.37 10.98
N ILE A 195 8.77 3.22 10.41
CA ILE A 195 7.75 4.27 10.37
C ILE A 195 6.80 4.05 11.54
N ARG A 196 6.34 5.14 12.16
CA ARG A 196 5.38 5.14 13.26
C ARG A 196 4.29 6.17 13.03
N GLU A 197 3.12 5.90 13.57
CA GLU A 197 1.99 6.83 13.69
C GLU A 197 1.36 6.58 15.06
N ASP A 198 1.06 7.63 15.82
CA ASP A 198 0.53 7.55 17.19
C ASP A 198 1.31 6.60 18.12
N GLY A 199 2.63 6.57 17.98
CA GLY A 199 3.52 5.71 18.76
C GLY A 199 3.53 4.23 18.34
N HIS A 200 2.66 3.82 17.41
CA HIS A 200 2.61 2.47 16.86
C HIS A 200 3.43 2.35 15.58
N GLU A 201 4.12 1.22 15.39
CA GLU A 201 4.82 0.95 14.13
C GLU A 201 3.82 0.78 12.97
N VAL A 202 4.11 1.40 11.82
CA VAL A 202 3.37 1.21 10.57
C VAL A 202 4.21 0.32 9.67
N PRO A 203 3.88 -0.98 9.51
CA PRO A 203 4.66 -1.88 8.68
C PRO A 203 4.46 -1.57 7.18
N PRO A 204 5.41 -1.97 6.31
CA PRO A 204 5.33 -1.79 4.85
C PRO A 204 3.99 -2.15 4.21
N SER A 205 3.33 -3.22 4.69
CA SER A 205 2.05 -3.72 4.19
C SER A 205 0.85 -2.79 4.46
N MET A 206 1.04 -1.73 5.26
CA MET A 206 0.05 -0.68 5.54
C MET A 206 0.24 0.58 4.67
N GLY A 207 0.98 0.48 3.56
CA GLY A 207 1.05 1.57 2.57
C GLY A 207 2.22 2.55 2.76
N VAL A 208 3.29 2.11 3.44
CA VAL A 208 4.52 2.91 3.65
C VAL A 208 5.75 2.30 2.96
N ALA A 209 5.52 1.46 1.97
CA ALA A 209 6.54 0.99 1.02
C ALA A 209 6.32 1.63 -0.34
N THR A 210 7.41 1.91 -1.05
CA THR A 210 7.34 2.36 -2.44
C THR A 210 6.73 1.26 -3.30
N ALA A 211 5.62 1.56 -3.96
CA ALA A 211 4.96 0.65 -4.89
C ALA A 211 5.35 0.99 -6.32
N ILE A 212 5.72 -0.02 -7.10
CA ILE A 212 6.06 0.13 -8.52
C ILE A 212 5.32 -0.96 -9.29
N ASN A 213 4.45 -0.55 -10.20
CA ASN A 213 3.61 -1.44 -10.99
C ASN A 213 3.98 -1.36 -12.47
N PHE A 214 4.04 -2.51 -13.15
CA PHE A 214 4.22 -2.61 -14.59
C PHE A 214 3.04 -3.35 -15.19
N GLN A 215 2.25 -2.67 -16.03
CA GLN A 215 1.25 -3.29 -16.89
C GLN A 215 1.83 -3.45 -18.29
N PRO A 216 2.00 -4.69 -18.80
CA PRO A 216 2.43 -4.90 -20.18
C PRO A 216 1.47 -4.22 -21.17
N THR A 217 2.02 -3.53 -22.16
CA THR A 217 1.27 -2.90 -23.25
C THR A 217 1.63 -3.47 -24.63
N GLY A 218 2.35 -4.60 -24.64
CA GLY A 218 2.82 -5.29 -25.83
C GLY A 218 4.17 -4.78 -26.35
N SER A 219 4.82 -5.58 -27.20
CA SER A 219 6.07 -5.24 -27.88
C SER A 219 7.21 -4.83 -26.95
N GLY A 220 7.31 -5.46 -25.76
CA GLY A 220 8.33 -5.14 -24.75
C GLY A 220 8.08 -3.84 -23.98
N ARG A 221 6.95 -3.16 -24.20
CA ARG A 221 6.57 -1.94 -23.49
C ARG A 221 5.70 -2.25 -22.28
N ALA A 222 5.72 -1.33 -21.32
CA ALA A 222 4.82 -1.34 -20.19
C ALA A 222 4.39 0.06 -19.79
N ALA A 223 3.14 0.19 -19.36
CA ALA A 223 2.69 1.33 -18.59
C ALA A 223 3.10 1.12 -17.12
N ILE A 224 3.72 2.14 -16.53
CA ILE A 224 4.16 2.14 -15.14
C ILE A 224 3.48 3.24 -14.34
N THR A 225 3.17 2.92 -13.10
CA THR A 225 2.75 3.88 -12.08
C THR A 225 2.93 3.26 -10.69
N GLY A 226 2.64 4.04 -9.67
CA GLY A 226 2.86 3.70 -8.28
C GLY A 226 3.19 4.97 -7.51
N ASP A 227 3.90 4.83 -6.41
CA ASP A 227 4.29 5.93 -5.54
C ASP A 227 5.63 5.67 -4.87
N PHE A 228 6.47 6.69 -4.81
CA PHE A 228 7.67 6.70 -4.00
C PHE A 228 7.36 7.22 -2.60
N VAL A 229 7.93 6.57 -1.59
CA VAL A 229 7.82 6.97 -0.17
C VAL A 229 9.15 7.59 0.28
N LEU A 230 9.14 8.89 0.52
CA LEU A 230 10.33 9.73 0.51
C LEU A 230 10.51 10.51 1.82
N ARG A 231 11.77 10.67 2.22
CA ARG A 231 12.19 11.73 3.15
C ARG A 231 12.23 13.07 2.39
N ALA A 232 12.09 14.18 3.12
CA ALA A 232 12.16 15.53 2.54
C ALA A 232 13.40 15.75 1.63
N ALA A 233 14.57 15.26 2.05
CA ALA A 233 15.82 15.41 1.30
C ALA A 233 15.88 14.55 0.02
N GLU A 234 15.06 13.51 -0.08
CA GLU A 234 15.04 12.57 -1.22
C GLU A 234 14.10 13.03 -2.34
N VAL A 235 13.14 13.93 -2.05
CA VAL A 235 12.09 14.38 -2.99
C VAL A 235 12.67 14.93 -4.30
N ASN A 236 13.41 16.03 -4.24
CA ASN A 236 13.91 16.67 -5.47
C ASN A 236 14.94 15.82 -6.24
N PRO A 237 15.87 15.09 -5.59
CA PRO A 237 16.71 14.12 -6.28
C PRO A 237 15.90 13.08 -7.08
N VAL A 238 14.85 12.51 -6.48
CA VAL A 238 13.98 11.53 -7.16
C VAL A 238 13.21 12.16 -8.32
N ILE A 239 12.65 13.37 -8.18
CA ILE A 239 11.98 14.08 -9.29
C ILE A 239 12.92 14.21 -10.49
N ARG A 240 14.18 14.62 -10.26
CA ARG A 240 15.17 14.79 -11.33
C ARG A 240 15.53 13.46 -11.99
N ALA A 241 15.68 12.40 -11.21
CA ALA A 241 15.97 11.06 -11.74
C ALA A 241 14.83 10.53 -12.63
N LEU A 242 13.57 10.71 -12.19
CA LEU A 242 12.38 10.33 -12.96
C LEU A 242 12.28 11.13 -14.26
N HIS A 243 12.38 12.46 -14.19
CA HIS A 243 12.33 13.32 -15.38
C HIS A 243 13.45 13.01 -16.37
N GLY A 244 14.67 12.76 -15.90
CA GLY A 244 15.81 12.37 -16.74
C GLY A 244 15.60 11.04 -17.48
N ALA A 245 14.68 10.20 -17.00
CA ALA A 245 14.29 8.94 -17.62
C ALA A 245 12.98 9.04 -18.43
N GLY A 246 12.41 10.23 -18.61
CA GLY A 246 11.12 10.41 -19.29
C GLY A 246 9.93 9.89 -18.49
N ILE A 247 10.06 9.77 -17.17
CA ILE A 247 8.98 9.37 -16.26
C ILE A 247 8.37 10.63 -15.64
N GLU A 248 7.09 10.83 -15.88
CA GLU A 248 6.34 11.99 -15.40
C GLU A 248 6.03 11.85 -13.92
N VAL A 249 6.18 12.94 -13.16
CA VAL A 249 5.71 13.04 -11.77
C VAL A 249 4.30 13.61 -11.80
N THR A 250 3.34 12.87 -11.24
CA THR A 250 1.91 13.17 -11.38
C THR A 250 1.29 13.77 -10.11
N ALA A 251 1.89 13.53 -8.94
CA ALA A 251 1.50 14.12 -7.66
C ALA A 251 2.66 14.08 -6.66
N LEU A 252 2.65 15.01 -5.69
CA LEU A 252 3.51 15.02 -4.51
C LEU A 252 2.70 15.49 -3.29
N HIS A 253 2.54 14.64 -2.28
CA HIS A 253 1.70 14.90 -1.10
C HIS A 253 2.10 14.03 0.09
N SER A 254 1.26 13.92 1.12
CA SER A 254 1.43 13.02 2.27
C SER A 254 0.24 12.07 2.37
N HIS A 255 0.44 10.82 2.81
CA HIS A 255 -0.65 9.85 3.06
C HIS A 255 -1.12 9.85 4.52
N MET A 256 -0.33 10.42 5.43
CA MET A 256 -0.59 10.50 6.86
C MET A 256 -0.43 11.94 7.34
N LEU A 257 -0.98 12.22 8.52
CA LEU A 257 -0.95 13.56 9.12
C LEU A 257 0.23 13.73 10.07
N ASP A 258 0.50 12.73 10.92
CA ASP A 258 1.41 12.84 12.07
C ASP A 258 2.47 11.73 12.10
N GLU A 259 2.77 11.12 10.94
CA GLU A 259 3.74 10.03 10.87
C GLU A 259 5.16 10.47 11.22
N GLU A 260 5.88 9.59 11.92
CA GLU A 260 7.28 9.76 12.25
C GLU A 260 8.13 8.62 11.68
N PRO A 261 9.24 8.94 10.98
CA PRO A 261 9.67 10.28 10.61
C PRO A 261 8.81 10.84 9.44
N ARG A 262 8.64 12.17 9.30
CA ARG A 262 7.75 12.78 8.27
C ARG A 262 8.00 12.32 6.82
N LEU A 263 6.99 11.81 6.13
CA LEU A 263 7.08 11.25 4.78
C LEU A 263 6.38 12.11 3.72
N PHE A 264 6.87 11.97 2.49
CA PHE A 264 6.26 12.49 1.28
C PHE A 264 6.04 11.34 0.30
N PHE A 265 4.95 11.41 -0.45
CA PHE A 265 4.51 10.40 -1.39
C PHE A 265 4.45 11.04 -2.77
N MET A 266 5.03 10.36 -3.75
CA MET A 266 5.19 10.91 -5.09
C MET A 266 4.73 9.90 -6.13
N HIS A 267 3.64 10.23 -6.81
CA HIS A 267 3.15 9.41 -7.90
C HIS A 267 3.85 9.73 -9.20
N PHE A 268 3.86 8.74 -10.08
CA PHE A 268 4.49 8.84 -11.39
C PHE A 268 3.72 8.08 -12.45
N TRP A 269 3.98 8.41 -13.71
CA TRP A 269 3.42 7.74 -14.88
C TRP A 269 4.41 7.71 -16.04
N ALA A 270 4.45 6.59 -16.77
CA ALA A 270 5.04 6.51 -18.11
C ALA A 270 4.49 5.29 -18.86
N ASN A 271 4.62 5.28 -20.19
CA ASN A 271 4.36 4.09 -21.00
C ASN A 271 5.38 3.97 -22.13
N ASP A 272 6.37 3.09 -21.95
CA ASP A 272 7.53 2.97 -22.85
C ASP A 272 8.21 1.60 -22.71
N ASP A 273 9.38 1.41 -23.33
CA ASP A 273 10.24 0.24 -23.20
C ASP A 273 10.44 -0.13 -21.72
N ALA A 274 10.00 -1.33 -21.35
CA ALA A 274 9.94 -1.73 -19.95
C ALA A 274 11.34 -1.82 -19.31
N ALA A 275 12.37 -2.13 -20.09
CA ALA A 275 13.73 -2.20 -19.58
C ALA A 275 14.32 -0.81 -19.32
N ALA A 276 14.04 0.18 -20.17
CA ALA A 276 14.41 1.58 -19.96
C ALA A 276 13.71 2.16 -18.73
N LEU A 277 12.40 1.90 -18.59
CA LEU A 277 11.62 2.30 -17.44
C LEU A 277 12.15 1.69 -16.14
N ALA A 278 12.48 0.39 -16.14
CA ALA A 278 13.07 -0.27 -14.97
C ALA A 278 14.42 0.34 -14.57
N ARG A 279 15.27 0.75 -15.53
CA ARG A 279 16.53 1.47 -15.25
C ARG A 279 16.28 2.86 -14.67
N GLY A 280 15.31 3.60 -15.20
CA GLY A 280 14.91 4.91 -14.68
C GLY A 280 14.42 4.84 -13.23
N LEU A 281 13.54 3.87 -12.95
CA LEU A 281 13.03 3.59 -11.61
C LEU A 281 14.15 3.13 -10.65
N ARG A 282 15.10 2.30 -11.11
CA ARG A 282 16.27 1.93 -10.32
C ARG A 282 17.10 3.14 -9.93
N ASN A 283 17.37 4.06 -10.86
CA ASN A 283 18.09 5.30 -10.59
C ASN A 283 17.37 6.15 -9.53
N ALA A 284 16.05 6.31 -9.65
CA ALA A 284 15.25 6.98 -8.61
C ALA A 284 15.41 6.31 -7.24
N LEU A 285 15.34 4.97 -7.16
CA LEU A 285 15.53 4.23 -5.91
C LEU A 285 16.95 4.40 -5.32
N ASP A 286 17.99 4.65 -6.13
CA ASP A 286 19.36 4.90 -5.63
C ASP A 286 19.47 6.20 -4.82
N HIS A 287 18.51 7.12 -4.95
CA HIS A 287 18.44 8.32 -4.14
C HIS A 287 17.72 8.14 -2.79
N MET A 288 17.28 6.93 -2.47
CA MET A 288 16.43 6.64 -1.31
C MET A 288 17.08 5.67 -0.34
N ALA A 289 16.83 5.86 0.96
CA ALA A 289 17.16 4.85 1.96
C ALA A 289 16.10 3.73 2.01
N VAL A 290 16.25 2.76 1.11
CA VAL A 290 15.43 1.54 1.04
C VAL A 290 16.14 0.33 1.65
N ARG A 291 15.38 -0.69 2.08
CA ARG A 291 15.96 -2.00 2.40
C ARG A 291 16.23 -2.72 1.09
N THR A 292 17.49 -2.93 0.76
CA THR A 292 17.88 -3.85 -0.30
C THR A 292 17.60 -5.28 0.17
N ALA A 293 17.09 -6.14 -0.72
CA ALA A 293 17.14 -7.58 -0.46
C ALA A 293 18.60 -7.95 -0.16
N GLY A 294 18.84 -8.64 0.97
CA GLY A 294 20.18 -9.02 1.41
C GLY A 294 20.93 -9.72 0.26
N ARG A 295 22.15 -9.27 0.01
CA ARG A 295 23.16 -10.10 -0.66
C ARG A 295 23.65 -11.15 0.32
#